data_AF-A0A0H4B9V4-F1
#
_entry.id   AF-A0A0H4B9V4-F1
#
_cell.length_a   1.000
_cell.length_b   1.000
_cell.length_c   1.000
_cell.angle_alpha   90.00
_cell.angle_beta   90.00
_cell.angle_gamma   90.00
#
_symmetry.space_group_name_H-M   'P 1'
#
loop_
_entity.id
_entity.type
_entity.pdbx_description
1 polymer ?
#
loop_
_entity_poly.entity_id
_entity_poly.type
_entity_poly.pdbx_seq_one_letter_code
_entity_poly.pdbx_strand_id
1 'polypeptide(L)'
;MFKQCPPTHAKCGFTLIELLLSLSLGSMLFVVLLQLIAADLRLGQSMANRLRESAQQRRTLELIRDELAIGAYWVVDPAVSPQWPCGMAGRQPVLAIGLDSENTQAAVPTIIYSVGAAPSPIWRGQVLMRCGPAYGLDGVMRAGGRTQNRVLMDGLPQQGLGFQARLDSQSKVLHLELEQLADGGSGRLRSAVVF
;
A
#
# COMPACT_ATOMS: atom_id res chain seq x y z
N MET A 1 -54.03 10.74 21.38
CA MET A 1 -55.16 11.16 22.24
C MET A 1 -54.64 11.17 23.67
N PHE A 2 -54.22 12.33 24.17
CA PHE A 2 -53.64 12.46 25.51
C PHE A 2 -54.75 12.40 26.56
N LYS A 3 -54.68 11.45 27.51
CA LYS A 3 -55.64 11.36 28.63
C LYS A 3 -55.33 12.47 29.65
N GLN A 4 -56.23 13.45 29.77
CA GLN A 4 -56.30 14.35 30.92
C GLN A 4 -56.72 13.54 32.16
N CYS A 5 -55.97 13.64 33.26
CA CYS A 5 -56.28 12.96 34.53
C CYS A 5 -56.84 13.97 35.57
N PRO A 6 -57.89 13.62 36.33
CA PRO A 6 -58.43 14.46 37.40
C PRO A 6 -57.62 14.35 38.71
N PRO A 7 -57.74 15.34 39.62
CA PRO A 7 -56.89 15.48 40.78
C PRO A 7 -57.46 14.70 41.96
N THR A 8 -57.04 13.45 42.15
CA THR A 8 -56.98 12.78 43.47
C THR A 8 -56.41 11.36 43.31
N HIS A 9 -55.13 11.21 43.67
CA HIS A 9 -54.54 9.99 44.23
C HIS A 9 -54.66 8.63 43.50
N ALA A 10 -54.82 8.58 42.18
CA ALA A 10 -54.54 7.37 41.41
C ALA A 10 -53.12 7.43 40.82
N LYS A 11 -52.20 6.60 41.34
CA LYS A 11 -50.89 6.39 40.71
C LYS A 11 -51.11 5.91 39.28
N CYS A 12 -50.95 6.80 38.30
CA CYS A 12 -51.01 6.46 36.88
C CYS A 12 -49.75 5.65 36.52
N GLY A 13 -49.81 4.34 36.79
CA GLY A 13 -48.78 3.39 36.38
C GLY A 13 -48.98 2.96 34.93
N PHE A 14 -47.87 2.60 34.27
CA PHE A 14 -47.93 1.95 32.97
C PHE A 14 -48.55 0.57 33.07
N THR A 15 -49.39 0.23 32.09
CA THR A 15 -49.83 -1.16 31.94
C THR A 15 -48.66 -2.04 31.48
N LEU A 16 -48.67 -3.33 31.82
CA LEU A 16 -47.64 -4.29 31.38
C LEU A 16 -47.46 -4.25 29.85
N ILE A 17 -48.57 -4.09 29.11
CA ILE A 17 -48.57 -4.01 27.65
C ILE A 17 -47.86 -2.75 27.15
N GLU A 18 -48.12 -1.58 27.75
CA GLU A 18 -47.41 -0.35 27.40
C GLU A 18 -45.91 -0.41 27.74
N LEU A 19 -45.54 -1.13 28.81
CA LEU A 19 -44.14 -1.33 29.18
C LEU A 19 -43.43 -2.27 28.20
N LEU A 20 -44.09 -3.35 27.76
CA LEU A 20 -43.55 -4.26 26.73
C LEU A 20 -43.47 -3.57 25.36
N LEU A 21 -44.44 -2.73 25.01
CA LEU A 21 -44.44 -1.94 23.77
C LEU A 21 -43.32 -0.89 23.78
N SER A 22 -43.15 -0.14 24.86
CA SER A 22 -42.06 0.84 24.96
C SER A 22 -40.69 0.17 24.97
N LEU A 23 -40.54 -0.97 25.65
CA LEU A 23 -39.29 -1.74 25.67
C LEU A 23 -38.95 -2.30 24.29
N SER A 24 -39.92 -2.88 23.57
CA SER A 24 -39.70 -3.45 22.24
C SER A 24 -39.37 -2.35 21.21
N LEU A 25 -40.08 -1.21 21.25
CA LEU A 25 -39.80 -0.07 20.38
C LEU A 25 -38.42 0.54 20.68
N GLY A 26 -38.08 0.72 21.96
CA GLY A 26 -36.77 1.22 22.38
C GLY A 26 -35.64 0.28 21.97
N SER A 27 -35.84 -1.04 22.11
CA SER A 27 -34.87 -2.05 21.69
C SER A 27 -34.67 -2.06 20.18
N MET A 28 -35.75 -1.95 19.40
CA MET A 28 -35.67 -1.88 17.94
C MET A 28 -34.90 -0.63 17.49
N LEU A 29 -35.21 0.53 18.07
CA LEU A 29 -34.51 1.77 17.77
C LEU A 29 -33.02 1.69 18.16
N PHE A 30 -32.71 1.09 19.31
CA PHE A 30 -31.34 0.90 19.75
C PHE A 30 -30.55 0.00 18.80
N VAL A 31 -31.14 -1.11 18.33
CA VAL A 31 -30.51 -1.99 17.34
C VAL A 31 -30.24 -1.24 16.03
N VAL A 32 -31.18 -0.44 15.55
CA VAL A 32 -30.98 0.38 14.34
C VAL A 32 -29.82 1.37 14.54
N LEU A 33 -29.75 2.04 15.69
CA LEU A 33 -28.68 2.97 15.99
C LEU A 33 -27.31 2.29 16.06
N LEU A 34 -27.23 1.09 16.65
CA LEU A 34 -26.01 0.28 16.65
C LEU A 34 -25.60 -0.14 15.23
N GLN A 35 -26.55 -0.51 14.36
CA GLN A 35 -26.26 -0.85 12.96
C GLN A 35 -25.70 0.35 12.19
N LEU A 36 -26.23 1.55 12.42
CA LEU A 36 -25.73 2.79 11.81
C LEU A 36 -24.28 3.08 12.23
N ILE A 37 -23.98 3.00 13.53
CA ILE A 37 -22.60 3.19 14.03
C ILE A 37 -21.66 2.14 13.46
N ALA A 38 -22.08 0.87 13.43
CA ALA A 38 -21.27 -0.21 12.87
C ALA A 38 -20.98 -0.02 11.37
N ALA A 39 -21.96 0.49 10.61
CA ALA A 39 -21.76 0.80 9.20
C ALA A 39 -20.75 1.94 9.00
N ASP A 40 -20.84 3.00 9.81
CA ASP A 40 -19.91 4.14 9.74
C ASP A 40 -18.47 3.73 10.11
N LEU A 41 -18.30 2.91 11.15
CA LEU A 41 -17.00 2.38 11.55
C LEU A 41 -16.34 1.53 10.44
N ARG A 42 -17.14 0.71 9.73
CA ARG A 42 -16.63 -0.09 8.59
C ARG A 42 -16.19 0.81 7.44
N LEU A 43 -16.97 1.85 7.15
CA LEU A 43 -16.64 2.81 6.11
C LEU A 43 -15.36 3.58 6.46
N GLY A 44 -15.25 4.07 7.69
CA GLY A 44 -14.04 4.74 8.20
C GLY A 44 -12.79 3.85 8.12
N GLN A 45 -12.90 2.57 8.47
CA GLN A 45 -11.79 1.62 8.37
C GLN A 45 -11.33 1.42 6.92
N SER A 46 -12.26 1.27 5.97
CA SER A 46 -11.93 1.12 4.55
C SER A 46 -11.20 2.35 4.00
N MET A 47 -11.67 3.55 4.37
CA MET A 47 -11.03 4.81 3.96
C MET A 47 -9.63 4.96 4.55
N ALA A 48 -9.47 4.66 5.85
CA ALA A 48 -8.18 4.71 6.51
C ALA A 48 -7.17 3.73 5.88
N ASN A 49 -7.61 2.53 5.49
CA ASN A 49 -6.77 1.56 4.80
C ASN A 49 -6.32 2.07 3.43
N ARG A 50 -7.23 2.60 2.61
CA ARG A 50 -6.89 3.18 1.30
C ARG A 50 -5.91 4.35 1.41
N LEU A 51 -6.06 5.21 2.41
CA LEU A 51 -5.12 6.31 2.66
C LEU A 51 -3.74 5.79 3.05
N ARG A 52 -3.66 4.75 3.89
CA ARG A 52 -2.39 4.12 4.27
C ARG A 52 -1.70 3.49 3.06
N GLU A 53 -2.43 2.73 2.25
CA GLU A 53 -1.90 2.09 1.03
C GLU A 53 -1.41 3.15 0.03
N SER A 54 -2.18 4.21 -0.21
CA SER A 54 -1.77 5.33 -1.07
C SER A 54 -0.53 6.06 -0.53
N ALA A 55 -0.46 6.29 0.78
CA ALA A 55 0.72 6.91 1.40
C ALA A 55 1.97 6.01 1.28
N GLN A 56 1.82 4.69 1.39
CA GLN A 56 2.91 3.74 1.18
C GLN A 56 3.41 3.78 -0.27
N GLN A 57 2.51 3.76 -1.26
CA GLN A 57 2.87 3.88 -2.67
C GLN A 57 3.69 5.14 -2.97
N ARG A 58 3.23 6.29 -2.46
CA ARG A 58 3.94 7.58 -2.64
C ARG A 58 5.32 7.55 -2.00
N ARG A 59 5.46 7.02 -0.79
CA ARG A 59 6.77 6.89 -0.12
C ARG A 59 7.72 5.99 -0.88
N THR A 60 7.23 4.91 -1.49
CA THR A 60 8.08 4.06 -2.33
C THR A 60 8.53 4.77 -3.60
N LEU A 61 7.64 5.55 -4.23
CA LEU A 61 8.00 6.33 -5.42
C LEU A 61 8.99 7.46 -5.10
N GLU A 62 8.85 8.13 -3.96
CA GLU A 62 9.85 9.11 -3.49
C GLU A 62 11.18 8.44 -3.13
N LEU A 63 11.16 7.24 -2.53
CA LEU A 63 12.40 6.48 -2.33
C LEU A 63 13.12 6.21 -3.65
N ILE A 64 12.39 5.73 -4.68
CA ILE A 64 12.98 5.46 -5.99
C ILE A 64 13.51 6.75 -6.63
N ARG A 65 12.78 7.86 -6.48
CA ARG A 65 13.21 9.19 -6.93
C ARG A 65 14.54 9.60 -6.31
N ASP A 66 14.66 9.50 -4.99
CA ASP A 66 15.87 9.89 -4.27
C ASP A 66 17.07 9.06 -4.74
N GLU A 67 16.85 7.79 -5.06
CA GLU A 67 17.89 6.92 -5.61
C GLU A 67 18.24 7.23 -7.06
N LEU A 68 17.26 7.58 -7.89
CA LEU A 68 17.51 8.05 -9.26
C LEU A 68 18.32 9.34 -9.25
N ALA A 69 18.10 10.23 -8.28
CA ALA A 69 18.83 11.48 -8.15
C ALA A 69 20.31 11.29 -7.78
N ILE A 70 20.65 10.19 -7.10
CA ILE A 70 22.03 9.83 -6.72
C ILE A 70 22.69 8.94 -7.79
N GLY A 71 21.89 8.23 -8.59
CA GLY A 71 22.37 7.35 -9.65
C GLY A 71 23.12 8.09 -10.76
N ALA A 72 24.22 7.50 -11.23
CA ALA A 72 24.97 8.00 -12.39
C ALA A 72 24.24 7.70 -13.71
N TYR A 73 23.57 6.55 -13.78
CA TYR A 73 22.75 6.16 -14.92
C TYR A 73 21.64 5.21 -14.48
N TRP A 74 20.63 5.07 -15.31
CA TRP A 74 19.54 4.11 -15.11
C TRP A 74 19.19 3.39 -16.41
N VAL A 75 18.69 2.17 -16.27
CA VAL A 75 18.25 1.30 -17.37
C VAL A 75 16.86 0.78 -17.03
N VAL A 76 15.93 0.96 -17.97
CA VAL A 76 14.56 0.44 -17.91
C VAL A 76 14.54 -0.95 -18.54
N ASP A 77 13.78 -1.88 -17.94
CA ASP A 77 13.64 -3.27 -18.36
C ASP A 77 14.98 -3.96 -18.67
N PRO A 78 15.94 -3.95 -17.71
CA PRO A 78 17.25 -4.52 -17.95
C PRO A 78 17.14 -6.05 -18.09
N ALA A 79 18.06 -6.66 -18.85
CA ALA A 79 18.09 -8.12 -18.94
C ALA A 79 18.40 -8.78 -17.57
N VAL A 80 17.83 -9.95 -17.34
CA VAL A 80 18.19 -10.77 -16.17
C VAL A 80 19.64 -11.23 -16.33
N SER A 81 20.49 -10.85 -15.37
CA SER A 81 21.92 -11.19 -15.37
C SER A 81 22.30 -11.96 -14.09
N PRO A 82 23.15 -13.00 -14.18
CA PRO A 82 23.70 -13.65 -13.00
C PRO A 82 24.71 -12.76 -12.24
N GLN A 83 25.15 -11.66 -12.85
CA GLN A 83 26.09 -10.70 -12.26
C GLN A 83 25.40 -9.70 -11.32
N TRP A 84 24.07 -9.73 -11.23
CA TRP A 84 23.35 -8.86 -10.33
C TRP A 84 23.71 -9.14 -8.85
N PRO A 85 23.86 -8.09 -8.02
CA PRO A 85 24.35 -8.23 -6.65
C PRO A 85 23.43 -9.01 -5.71
N CYS A 86 22.19 -9.30 -6.11
CA CYS A 86 21.30 -10.16 -5.36
C CYS A 86 20.57 -11.16 -6.27
N GLY A 87 20.23 -12.32 -5.71
CA GLY A 87 19.46 -13.34 -6.40
C GLY A 87 18.04 -12.87 -6.74
N MET A 88 17.68 -12.99 -8.03
CA MET A 88 16.37 -12.59 -8.55
C MET A 88 15.26 -13.61 -8.29
N ALA A 89 15.60 -14.88 -8.05
CA ALA A 89 14.65 -15.98 -7.78
C ALA A 89 13.41 -15.97 -8.70
N GLY A 90 13.63 -15.78 -10.01
CA GLY A 90 12.58 -15.76 -11.03
C GLY A 90 11.77 -14.46 -11.14
N ARG A 91 12.09 -13.42 -10.36
CA ARG A 91 11.50 -12.07 -10.52
C ARG A 91 12.08 -11.36 -11.75
N GLN A 92 11.25 -10.52 -12.36
CA GLN A 92 11.62 -9.71 -13.52
C GLN A 92 12.15 -8.35 -13.04
N PRO A 93 13.38 -7.95 -13.42
CA PRO A 93 13.88 -6.62 -13.14
C PRO A 93 13.17 -5.60 -14.04
N VAL A 94 12.80 -4.46 -13.47
CA VAL A 94 12.04 -3.39 -14.16
C VAL A 94 12.88 -2.12 -14.28
N LEU A 95 13.73 -1.85 -13.29
CA LEU A 95 14.58 -0.67 -13.27
C LEU A 95 15.91 -1.03 -12.60
N ALA A 96 17.02 -0.69 -13.25
CA ALA A 96 18.36 -0.73 -12.65
C ALA A 96 18.93 0.68 -12.59
N ILE A 97 19.58 1.01 -11.48
CA ILE A 97 20.22 2.31 -11.22
C ILE A 97 21.69 2.03 -10.86
N GLY A 98 22.60 2.47 -11.71
CA GLY A 98 24.04 2.37 -11.47
C GLY A 98 24.51 3.53 -10.60
N LEU A 99 25.23 3.23 -9.52
CA LEU A 99 25.71 4.23 -8.57
C LEU A 99 27.14 4.71 -8.85
N ASP A 100 27.86 4.03 -9.75
CA ASP A 100 29.22 4.41 -10.14
C ASP A 100 29.28 4.68 -11.64
N SER A 101 30.00 5.74 -12.00
CA SER A 101 30.29 6.14 -13.39
C SER A 101 31.59 5.52 -13.91
N GLU A 102 32.49 5.07 -13.03
CA GLU A 102 33.79 4.51 -13.40
C GLU A 102 33.70 2.98 -13.50
N ASN A 103 33.76 2.51 -14.73
CA ASN A 103 33.74 1.11 -15.17
C ASN A 103 35.00 0.35 -14.69
N THR A 104 35.14 0.19 -13.38
CA THR A 104 36.24 -0.56 -12.76
C THR A 104 35.71 -1.95 -12.42
N GLN A 105 36.49 -2.99 -12.75
CA GLN A 105 36.13 -4.43 -12.78
C GLN A 105 35.60 -5.05 -11.47
N ALA A 106 35.32 -4.27 -10.42
CA ALA A 106 34.50 -4.70 -9.30
C ALA A 106 33.02 -4.67 -9.69
N ALA A 107 32.20 -5.55 -9.11
CA ALA A 107 30.76 -5.55 -9.34
C ALA A 107 30.18 -4.14 -9.05
N VAL A 108 29.82 -3.41 -10.11
CA VAL A 108 29.37 -2.02 -10.04
C VAL A 108 28.20 -1.93 -9.05
N PRO A 109 28.27 -1.04 -8.03
CA PRO A 109 27.19 -0.90 -7.07
C PRO A 109 25.92 -0.47 -7.82
N THR A 110 24.97 -1.39 -7.92
CA THR A 110 23.74 -1.22 -8.69
C THR A 110 22.54 -1.49 -7.79
N ILE A 111 21.53 -0.63 -7.90
CA ILE A 111 20.22 -0.84 -7.31
C ILE A 111 19.28 -1.40 -8.37
N ILE A 112 18.60 -2.48 -8.05
CA ILE A 112 17.68 -3.16 -8.97
C ILE A 112 16.32 -3.25 -8.31
N TYR A 113 15.33 -2.75 -9.03
CA TYR A 113 13.92 -2.91 -8.74
C TYR A 113 13.37 -4.05 -9.57
N SER A 114 12.68 -4.97 -8.92
CA SER A 114 12.14 -6.16 -9.57
C SER A 114 10.74 -6.50 -9.07
N VAL A 115 9.94 -7.06 -9.95
CA VAL A 115 8.57 -7.47 -9.69
C VAL A 115 8.45 -8.98 -9.90
N GLY A 116 7.72 -9.64 -9.01
CA GLY A 116 7.33 -11.03 -9.22
C GLY A 116 6.98 -11.74 -7.93
N ALA A 117 7.27 -13.04 -7.87
CA ALA A 117 6.91 -13.88 -6.74
C ALA A 117 7.55 -13.42 -5.42
N ALA A 118 6.73 -13.43 -4.38
CA ALA A 118 7.16 -13.15 -3.02
C ALA A 118 8.23 -14.15 -2.54
N PRO A 119 9.18 -13.72 -1.70
CA PRO A 119 10.20 -14.61 -1.14
C PRO A 119 9.65 -15.60 -0.11
N SER A 120 8.45 -15.34 0.44
CA SER A 120 7.78 -16.21 1.41
C SER A 120 6.26 -15.99 1.43
N PRO A 121 5.46 -16.88 2.04
CA PRO A 121 3.99 -16.81 2.01
C PRO A 121 3.35 -15.69 2.83
N ILE A 122 4.14 -14.93 3.61
CA ILE A 122 3.62 -13.84 4.46
C ILE A 122 3.21 -12.60 3.65
N TRP A 123 3.66 -12.51 2.40
CA TRP A 123 3.39 -11.38 1.51
C TRP A 123 2.16 -11.65 0.66
N ARG A 124 1.40 -10.60 0.37
CA ARG A 124 0.21 -10.70 -0.49
C ARG A 124 0.64 -10.69 -1.96
N GLY A 125 0.33 -11.73 -2.73
CA GLY A 125 0.50 -11.70 -4.20
C GLY A 125 1.94 -11.44 -4.70
N GLN A 126 2.07 -10.62 -5.75
CA GLN A 126 3.39 -10.20 -6.25
C GLN A 126 3.97 -9.07 -5.41
N VAL A 127 5.31 -8.98 -5.39
CA VAL A 127 6.06 -8.00 -4.61
C VAL A 127 6.96 -7.13 -5.48
N LEU A 128 7.11 -5.87 -5.09
CA LEU A 128 8.15 -4.98 -5.58
C LEU A 128 9.33 -5.12 -4.64
N MET A 129 10.42 -5.62 -5.18
CA MET A 129 11.66 -5.88 -4.46
C MET A 129 12.74 -4.91 -4.90
N ARG A 130 13.47 -4.38 -3.92
CA ARG A 130 14.71 -3.64 -4.11
C ARG A 130 15.89 -4.51 -3.70
N CYS A 131 16.81 -4.71 -4.63
CA CYS A 131 18.15 -5.21 -4.39
C CYS A 131 19.12 -4.03 -4.49
N GLY A 132 19.96 -3.78 -3.48
CA GLY A 132 20.96 -2.72 -3.59
C GLY A 132 21.65 -2.47 -2.26
N PRO A 133 22.50 -1.45 -2.16
CA PRO A 133 23.19 -1.13 -0.91
C PRO A 133 22.18 -0.85 0.21
N ALA A 134 22.54 -1.27 1.43
CA ALA A 134 21.68 -1.13 2.59
C ALA A 134 21.58 0.34 3.05
N TYR A 135 20.42 0.68 3.61
CA TYR A 135 20.23 1.91 4.36
C TYR A 135 20.66 1.71 5.82
N GLY A 136 21.34 2.70 6.39
CA GLY A 136 21.64 2.75 7.82
C GLY A 136 20.41 3.16 8.65
N LEU A 137 20.57 3.12 9.97
CA LEU A 137 19.54 3.59 10.92
C LEU A 137 19.31 5.11 10.85
N ASP A 138 20.28 5.82 10.29
CA ASP A 138 20.26 7.24 9.93
C ASP A 138 19.47 7.51 8.64
N GLY A 139 18.99 6.48 7.95
CA GLY A 139 18.26 6.62 6.68
C GLY A 139 19.16 6.95 5.50
N VAL A 140 20.49 6.90 5.66
CA VAL A 140 21.46 7.17 4.59
C VAL A 140 21.87 5.87 3.90
N MET A 141 21.93 5.89 2.57
CA MET A 141 22.39 4.75 1.79
C MET A 141 23.90 4.56 1.93
N ARG A 142 24.35 3.34 2.20
CA ARG A 142 25.77 3.00 2.30
C ARG A 142 26.26 2.35 1.01
N ALA A 143 26.70 3.15 0.04
CA ALA A 143 27.08 2.67 -1.31
C ALA A 143 28.11 1.52 -1.32
N GLY A 144 29.10 1.54 -0.42
CA GLY A 144 30.08 0.45 -0.25
C GLY A 144 29.64 -0.67 0.70
N GLY A 145 28.40 -0.64 1.19
CA GLY A 145 27.84 -1.64 2.10
C GLY A 145 27.40 -2.91 1.39
N ARG A 146 27.14 -3.97 2.17
CA ARG A 146 26.58 -5.22 1.63
C ARG A 146 25.21 -4.95 1.00
N THR A 147 25.01 -5.52 -0.18
CA THR A 147 23.72 -5.46 -0.87
C THR A 147 22.68 -6.29 -0.13
N GLN A 148 21.45 -5.80 -0.11
CA GLN A 148 20.32 -6.43 0.57
C GLN A 148 19.11 -6.50 -0.37
N ASN A 149 18.42 -7.63 -0.32
CA ASN A 149 17.12 -7.83 -0.92
C ASN A 149 16.02 -7.46 0.09
N ARG A 150 15.18 -6.48 -0.25
CA ARG A 150 14.04 -6.07 0.58
C ARG A 150 12.78 -5.93 -0.25
N VAL A 151 11.67 -6.44 0.28
CA VAL A 151 10.34 -6.15 -0.25
C VAL A 151 9.98 -4.72 0.16
N LEU A 152 9.66 -3.88 -0.82
CA LEU A 152 9.18 -2.51 -0.58
C LEU A 152 7.65 -2.46 -0.53
N MET A 153 7.00 -3.23 -1.39
CA MET A 153 5.55 -3.37 -1.42
C MET A 153 5.14 -4.79 -1.80
N ASP A 154 3.99 -5.17 -1.29
CA ASP A 154 3.26 -6.39 -1.64
C ASP A 154 1.91 -6.05 -2.25
N GLY A 155 1.17 -7.06 -2.67
CA GLY A 155 -0.17 -6.92 -3.23
C GLY A 155 -0.18 -6.35 -4.64
N LEU A 156 0.92 -6.47 -5.38
CA LEU A 156 0.93 -6.03 -6.78
C LEU A 156 0.08 -7.00 -7.63
N PRO A 157 -0.63 -6.48 -8.65
CA PRO A 157 -1.38 -7.30 -9.59
C PRO A 157 -0.44 -8.25 -10.34
N GLN A 158 -0.98 -9.38 -10.81
CA GLN A 158 -0.22 -10.33 -11.61
C GLN A 158 -0.05 -9.85 -13.07
N GLN A 159 0.73 -10.60 -13.87
CA GLN A 159 0.86 -10.44 -15.34
C GLN A 159 1.64 -9.21 -15.81
N GLY A 160 2.74 -8.84 -15.14
CA GLY A 160 3.58 -7.71 -15.58
C GLY A 160 2.95 -6.33 -15.32
N LEU A 161 1.87 -6.31 -14.54
CA LEU A 161 1.30 -5.12 -13.96
C LEU A 161 1.91 -4.89 -12.57
N GLY A 162 1.68 -3.72 -11.99
CA GLY A 162 2.22 -3.36 -10.69
C GLY A 162 3.21 -2.22 -10.79
N PHE A 163 4.52 -2.49 -10.77
CA PHE A 163 5.52 -1.46 -10.96
C PHE A 163 6.03 -1.45 -12.39
N GLN A 164 5.99 -0.29 -13.04
CA GLN A 164 6.44 -0.10 -14.41
C GLN A 164 7.32 1.15 -14.47
N ALA A 165 8.46 1.03 -15.13
CA ALA A 165 9.29 2.16 -15.52
C ALA A 165 9.19 2.28 -17.04
N ARG A 166 9.00 3.49 -17.56
CA ARG A 166 8.93 3.75 -19.00
C ARG A 166 9.73 4.99 -19.31
N LEU A 167 10.60 4.91 -20.31
CA LEU A 167 11.32 6.07 -20.82
C LEU A 167 10.53 6.68 -21.97
N ASP A 168 10.21 7.96 -21.88
CA ASP A 168 9.67 8.69 -23.02
C ASP A 168 10.79 8.95 -24.04
N SER A 169 10.62 8.36 -25.22
CA SER A 169 11.53 8.48 -26.36
C SER A 169 11.79 9.92 -26.82
N GLN A 170 10.86 10.85 -26.60
CA GLN A 170 10.97 12.23 -27.10
C GLN A 170 11.59 13.19 -26.07
N SER A 171 11.23 13.05 -24.80
CA SER A 171 11.62 13.99 -23.75
C SER A 171 12.75 13.48 -22.85
N LYS A 172 13.18 12.21 -23.00
CA LYS A 172 14.10 11.51 -22.06
C LYS A 172 13.60 11.48 -20.62
N VAL A 173 12.31 11.69 -20.42
CA VAL A 173 11.66 11.68 -19.13
C VAL A 173 11.35 10.25 -18.71
N LEU A 174 11.61 9.92 -17.45
CA LEU A 174 11.31 8.63 -16.86
C LEU A 174 9.95 8.68 -16.17
N HIS A 175 9.02 7.90 -16.68
CA HIS A 175 7.71 7.68 -16.06
C HIS A 175 7.78 6.45 -15.17
N LEU A 176 7.52 6.63 -13.88
CA LEU A 176 7.33 5.54 -12.95
C LEU A 176 5.85 5.42 -12.59
N GLU A 177 5.35 4.21 -12.68
CA GLU A 177 3.98 3.88 -12.35
C GLU A 177 3.96 2.71 -11.38
N LEU A 178 3.04 2.80 -10.42
CA LEU A 178 2.87 1.82 -9.38
C LEU A 178 1.39 1.54 -9.14
N GLU A 179 1.01 0.29 -9.31
CA GLU A 179 -0.33 -0.24 -9.14
C GLU A 179 -0.32 -1.32 -8.06
N GLN A 180 -1.33 -1.31 -7.19
CA GLN A 180 -1.51 -2.28 -6.12
C GLN A 180 -2.98 -2.67 -6.03
N LEU A 181 -3.23 -3.93 -5.67
CA LEU A 181 -4.56 -4.41 -5.32
C LEU A 181 -5.01 -3.80 -3.99
N ALA A 182 -6.20 -3.25 -3.97
CA ALA A 182 -6.83 -2.64 -2.79
C ALA A 182 -8.14 -3.36 -2.44
N ASP A 183 -8.64 -3.09 -1.23
CA ASP A 183 -9.92 -3.63 -0.73
C ASP A 183 -10.04 -5.16 -0.85
N GLY A 184 -8.97 -5.91 -0.58
CA GLY A 184 -8.97 -7.36 -0.69
C GLY A 184 -9.01 -7.89 -2.13
N GLY A 185 -8.68 -7.05 -3.12
CA GLY A 185 -8.56 -7.42 -4.53
C GLY A 185 -9.69 -6.93 -5.43
N SER A 186 -10.74 -6.29 -4.88
CA SER A 186 -11.84 -5.73 -5.67
C SER A 186 -11.52 -4.35 -6.26
N GLY A 187 -10.50 -3.66 -5.74
CA GLY A 187 -10.08 -2.34 -6.19
C GLY A 187 -8.62 -2.33 -6.63
N ARG A 188 -8.22 -1.26 -7.31
CA ARG A 188 -6.82 -0.99 -7.65
C ARG A 188 -6.46 0.44 -7.31
N LEU A 189 -5.30 0.61 -6.69
CA LEU A 189 -4.72 1.91 -6.39
C LEU A 189 -3.52 2.12 -7.30
N ARG A 190 -3.50 3.27 -7.98
CA ARG A 190 -2.44 3.65 -8.91
C ARG A 190 -1.84 4.98 -8.50
N SER A 191 -0.52 5.02 -8.45
CA SER A 191 0.29 6.22 -8.26
C SER A 191 1.30 6.31 -9.40
N ALA A 192 1.57 7.52 -9.87
CA ALA A 192 2.55 7.74 -10.93
C ALA A 192 3.35 9.01 -10.64
N VAL A 193 4.61 9.02 -11.04
CA VAL A 193 5.53 10.16 -10.98
C VAL A 193 6.39 10.17 -12.23
N VAL A 194 6.89 11.36 -12.53
CA VAL A 194 7.56 11.70 -13.78
C VAL A 194 8.85 12.43 -13.41
N PHE A 195 9.98 12.02 -13.99
CA PHE A 195 11.32 12.52 -13.67
C PHE A 195 12.08 12.95 -14.92
#